data_AF-A0A2V9Z2P3-F1
#
_entry.id   AF-A0A2V9Z2P3-F1
#
_cell.length_a   1.000
_cell.length_b   1.000
_cell.length_c   1.000
_cell.angle_alpha   90.00
_cell.angle_beta   90.00
_cell.angle_gamma   90.00
#
_symmetry.space_group_name_H-M   'P 1'
#
loop_
_entity.id
_entity.type
_entity.pdbx_description
1 polymer ?
#
loop_
_entity_poly.entity_id
_entity_poly.type
_entity_poly.pdbx_seq_one_letter_code
_entity_poly.pdbx_strand_id
1 'polypeptide(L)'
;MAPTPTGLSPLAFIVRGLEPGDRVDSQGTAYVVSIRGVPGGIDLWRWFQTSDGAPNPDKTLPFQYEGQPDNCGIFSFTNGGCANNVGNPTNLGVAPGGGDADIAVNAPFLGVPNLAITSLALVPGVTATHSTDRGDNSSVPNPVAALLPGDDRQWQDAIDASTVYLEYHDITTFNIEVQRSSDGGVTYVNGFGEAIDTTTLPAVVGAAVTPPTGNVAGQTRIDKSSCPSRGNLYQIFVGPDSMAENVAGAPPRTVYVGVSNDAKLGMSAFMFTDHKIFTSPTTSPGATFGTANLFPALATDDLGYVYAVWSDNTNILYSSSSDQGTTWTTPVRVNSGATVGKANVFPWVAADANGHVVVVWLGDNLVGNSNDRTVLEKSCSDGTNRCWAKWNVYMAETVTGHALVPAFTQYTASDHIIHSGTVSTGGLGGGADRSLADFFQVALDPQHRGNISFADDHLASPLCTSQSSGHCADNDPQSFRTGQPYFTYQLTPNPKIVTAGACATTPPQPPGFEKITGGGHIPSGQPGVTAKFGLVAQNKQPNASLSYHDDGAPGGPIDVHSSNTSVPTVTFSGNCAEFKGDAKVNQQLGYTYTVDACDNSEPGTGQDTFGITVSGPNFFYNNSGKLTDANIQIHTQ
;
A
#
# COMPACT_ATOMS: atom_id res chain seq x y z
N MET A 1 22.16 -15.08 -2.04
CA MET A 1 22.27 -16.35 -2.81
C MET A 1 21.14 -17.29 -2.37
N ALA A 2 20.03 -17.33 -3.11
CA ALA A 2 18.97 -18.34 -2.94
C ALA A 2 19.30 -19.57 -3.80
N PRO A 3 18.82 -20.79 -3.47
CA PRO A 3 19.25 -22.01 -4.13
C PRO A 3 18.25 -22.48 -5.19
N THR A 4 18.85 -23.18 -6.15
CA THR A 4 18.20 -23.77 -7.31
C THR A 4 17.45 -25.06 -6.96
N PRO A 5 16.23 -25.29 -7.50
CA PRO A 5 15.53 -26.57 -7.39
C PRO A 5 16.22 -27.73 -8.07
N THR A 6 16.18 -28.89 -7.40
CA THR A 6 16.62 -30.19 -7.93
C THR A 6 15.51 -30.82 -8.78
N GLY A 7 15.57 -30.63 -10.10
CA GLY A 7 15.20 -31.54 -11.21
C GLY A 7 13.96 -32.47 -11.19
N LEU A 8 13.01 -32.41 -10.25
CA LEU A 8 11.94 -33.44 -10.11
C LEU A 8 10.49 -32.96 -10.31
N SER A 9 10.25 -31.77 -10.90
CA SER A 9 8.90 -31.30 -11.24
C SER A 9 8.77 -31.03 -12.75
N PRO A 10 7.66 -31.43 -13.41
CA PRO A 10 7.35 -31.05 -14.80
C PRO A 10 7.02 -29.54 -14.95
N LEU A 11 6.98 -28.79 -13.85
CA LEU A 11 6.90 -27.34 -13.79
C LEU A 11 8.21 -26.81 -13.18
N ALA A 12 9.03 -26.12 -13.97
CA ALA A 12 10.23 -25.45 -13.50
C ALA A 12 9.85 -24.11 -12.87
N PHE A 13 9.66 -24.09 -11.55
CA PHE A 13 9.56 -22.84 -10.79
C PHE A 13 10.97 -22.29 -10.58
N ILE A 14 11.33 -21.25 -11.32
CA ILE A 14 12.52 -20.46 -11.02
C ILE A 14 12.16 -19.68 -9.76
N VAL A 15 12.90 -19.87 -8.67
CA VAL A 15 12.84 -18.95 -7.53
C VAL A 15 13.39 -17.62 -8.02
N ARG A 16 12.51 -16.75 -8.53
CA ARG A 16 12.81 -15.36 -8.82
C ARG A 16 12.60 -14.63 -7.50
N GLY A 17 13.61 -13.97 -6.95
CA GLY A 17 13.40 -12.97 -5.91
C GLY A 17 13.18 -11.64 -6.61
N LEU A 18 11.93 -11.22 -6.72
CA LEU A 18 11.52 -9.98 -7.37
C LEU A 18 10.72 -9.11 -6.42
N GLU A 19 10.45 -7.87 -6.84
CA GLU A 19 9.67 -6.88 -6.08
C GLU A 19 10.12 -6.70 -4.63
N PRO A 20 11.42 -6.43 -4.39
CA PRO A 20 11.88 -6.36 -3.03
C PRO A 20 11.39 -5.09 -2.34
N GLY A 21 10.71 -5.27 -1.21
CA GLY A 21 10.30 -4.21 -0.31
C GLY A 21 11.17 -4.20 0.94
N ASP A 22 11.34 -3.03 1.55
CA ASP A 22 12.12 -2.87 2.78
C ASP A 22 11.43 -2.00 3.85
N ARG A 23 11.77 -2.29 5.10
CA ARG A 23 11.42 -1.46 6.26
C ARG A 23 12.59 -1.44 7.22
N VAL A 24 12.79 -0.31 7.88
CA VAL A 24 13.71 -0.20 9.02
C VAL A 24 12.91 0.15 10.26
N ASP A 25 13.08 -0.60 11.33
CA ASP A 25 12.39 -0.35 12.60
C ASP A 25 13.11 0.72 13.45
N SER A 26 12.44 1.16 14.52
CA SER A 26 12.96 2.19 15.45
C SER A 26 14.24 1.78 16.19
N GLN A 27 14.64 0.51 16.11
CA GLN A 27 15.85 -0.04 16.72
C GLN A 27 16.97 -0.24 15.68
N GLY A 28 16.71 0.10 14.41
CA GLY A 28 17.67 -0.03 13.32
C GLY A 28 17.74 -1.43 12.73
N THR A 29 16.74 -2.28 12.96
CA THR A 29 16.63 -3.54 12.22
C THR A 29 16.12 -3.26 10.82
N ALA A 30 16.89 -3.64 9.79
CA ALA A 30 16.46 -3.61 8.40
C ALA A 30 15.86 -4.95 8.00
N TYR A 31 14.69 -4.93 7.39
CA TYR A 31 14.01 -6.09 6.83
C TYR A 31 13.87 -5.92 5.33
N VAL A 32 14.06 -7.00 4.57
CA VAL A 32 13.82 -7.05 3.13
C VAL A 32 12.91 -8.24 2.84
N VAL A 33 11.80 -8.00 2.15
CA VAL A 33 10.89 -9.03 1.64
C VAL A 33 11.02 -9.15 0.12
N SER A 34 10.77 -10.31 -0.46
CA SER A 34 10.73 -10.48 -1.92
C SER A 34 9.78 -11.62 -2.30
N ILE A 35 9.08 -11.49 -3.42
CA ILE A 35 8.17 -12.53 -3.92
C ILE A 35 8.93 -13.68 -4.59
N ARG A 36 8.32 -14.87 -4.60
CA ARG A 36 8.75 -16.06 -5.36
C ARG A 36 7.76 -16.46 -6.46
N GLY A 37 6.68 -15.69 -6.66
CA GLY A 37 5.54 -16.04 -7.49
C GLY A 37 4.53 -16.91 -6.73
N VAL A 38 3.30 -17.04 -7.23
CA VAL A 38 2.29 -17.96 -6.69
C VAL A 38 2.46 -19.36 -7.30
N PRO A 39 2.44 -20.46 -6.52
CA PRO A 39 2.29 -20.57 -5.06
C PRO A 39 3.65 -20.77 -4.35
N GLY A 40 4.67 -20.02 -4.79
CA GLY A 40 6.04 -20.08 -4.27
C GLY A 40 6.29 -19.22 -3.04
N GLY A 41 5.35 -18.36 -2.64
CA GLY A 41 5.41 -17.56 -1.42
C GLY A 41 6.34 -16.35 -1.49
N ILE A 42 6.82 -15.94 -0.32
CA ILE A 42 7.74 -14.81 -0.16
C ILE A 42 8.98 -15.22 0.62
N ASP A 43 10.09 -14.55 0.40
CA ASP A 43 11.32 -14.68 1.17
C ASP A 43 11.53 -13.44 2.07
N LEU A 44 12.07 -13.63 3.27
CA LEU A 44 12.40 -12.56 4.22
C LEU A 44 13.89 -12.61 4.60
N TRP A 45 14.51 -11.43 4.67
CA TRP A 45 15.84 -11.23 5.23
C TRP A 45 15.80 -10.16 6.32
N ARG A 46 16.72 -10.27 7.28
CA ARG A 46 16.93 -9.29 8.34
C ARG A 46 18.40 -8.92 8.46
N TRP A 47 18.67 -7.65 8.78
CA TRP A 47 19.92 -7.24 9.42
C TRP A 47 19.65 -6.40 10.67
N PHE A 48 20.16 -6.84 11.81
CA PHE A 48 20.19 -6.10 13.07
C PHE A 48 21.60 -6.18 13.67
N GLN A 49 22.30 -5.04 13.75
CA GLN A 49 23.71 -4.99 14.14
C GLN A 49 24.03 -5.78 15.42
N THR A 50 23.15 -5.75 16.43
CA THR A 50 23.38 -6.42 17.72
C THR A 50 23.39 -7.94 17.60
N SER A 51 22.55 -8.51 16.74
CA SER A 51 22.42 -9.97 16.55
C SER A 51 23.28 -10.50 15.41
N ASP A 52 23.38 -9.75 14.31
CA ASP A 52 23.96 -10.26 13.05
C ASP A 52 25.38 -9.72 12.78
N GLY A 53 25.84 -8.77 13.62
CA GLY A 53 27.16 -8.18 13.55
C GLY A 53 27.21 -6.84 12.79
N ALA A 54 28.35 -6.16 12.97
CA ALA A 54 28.63 -4.89 12.30
C ALA A 54 28.75 -5.06 10.78
N PRO A 55 28.60 -3.96 10.01
CA PRO A 55 28.88 -3.98 8.57
C PRO A 55 30.26 -4.56 8.27
N ASN A 56 30.36 -5.34 7.19
CA ASN A 56 31.59 -5.94 6.72
C ASN A 56 32.65 -4.87 6.34
N PRO A 57 33.94 -5.23 6.19
CA PRO A 57 34.98 -4.28 5.78
C PRO A 57 34.68 -3.55 4.46
N ASP A 58 33.99 -4.21 3.53
CA ASP A 58 33.54 -3.67 2.25
C ASP A 58 32.21 -2.89 2.33
N LYS A 59 31.70 -2.66 3.55
CA LYS A 59 30.45 -1.95 3.88
C LYS A 59 29.15 -2.70 3.57
N THR A 60 29.21 -3.94 3.09
CA THR A 60 28.03 -4.79 2.97
C THR A 60 27.45 -5.15 4.34
N LEU A 61 26.14 -5.35 4.42
CA LEU A 61 25.46 -5.78 5.64
C LEU A 61 25.33 -7.31 5.65
N PRO A 62 25.72 -8.00 6.75
CA PRO A 62 25.56 -9.44 6.88
C PRO A 62 24.09 -9.82 7.14
N PHE A 63 23.24 -9.73 6.12
CA PHE A 63 21.83 -10.13 6.24
C PHE A 63 21.68 -11.62 6.59
N GLN A 64 20.86 -11.91 7.59
CA GLN A 64 20.33 -13.23 7.89
C GLN A 64 19.11 -13.52 6.99
N TYR A 65 19.03 -14.74 6.47
CA TYR A 65 17.85 -15.21 5.74
C TYR A 65 16.87 -15.84 6.73
N GLU A 66 15.67 -15.27 6.84
CA GLU A 66 14.62 -15.69 7.78
C GLU A 66 13.63 -16.70 7.16
N GLY A 67 13.79 -17.04 5.89
CA GLY A 67 12.97 -18.07 5.25
C GLY A 67 11.71 -17.52 4.59
N GLN A 68 10.67 -18.38 4.54
CA GLN A 68 9.37 -18.08 3.95
C GLN A 68 8.29 -17.95 5.04
N PRO A 69 8.02 -16.74 5.55
CA PRO A 69 7.09 -16.54 6.67
C PRO A 69 5.64 -16.90 6.33
N ASP A 70 5.22 -16.82 5.06
CA ASP A 70 3.88 -17.16 4.58
C ASP A 70 3.65 -18.66 4.35
N ASN A 71 4.70 -19.49 4.48
CA ASN A 71 4.62 -20.95 4.50
C ASN A 71 4.80 -21.55 5.91
N CYS A 72 4.66 -20.72 6.95
CA CYS A 72 4.80 -21.18 8.34
C CYS A 72 3.67 -22.13 8.75
N GLY A 73 3.85 -23.45 8.53
CA GLY A 73 2.94 -24.49 9.00
C GLY A 73 1.80 -24.88 8.06
N ILE A 74 1.83 -24.46 6.78
CA ILE A 74 0.76 -24.73 5.81
C ILE A 74 1.13 -25.86 4.82
N PHE A 75 2.21 -25.76 4.04
CA PHE A 75 2.52 -26.75 2.99
C PHE A 75 4.00 -27.20 2.92
N SER A 76 4.61 -27.51 4.07
CA SER A 76 5.96 -28.08 4.09
C SER A 76 5.98 -29.57 3.72
N PHE A 77 6.89 -29.96 2.80
CA PHE A 77 7.17 -31.36 2.44
C PHE A 77 8.04 -32.10 3.47
N THR A 78 8.58 -31.43 4.50
CA THR A 78 9.51 -32.04 5.47
C THR A 78 9.34 -31.48 6.88
N ASN A 79 8.13 -31.64 7.44
CA ASN A 79 7.70 -31.24 8.79
C ASN A 79 7.46 -29.73 8.94
N GLY A 80 6.23 -29.32 8.65
CA GLY A 80 5.72 -27.96 8.86
C GLY A 80 6.02 -27.42 10.24
N GLY A 81 6.63 -26.24 10.27
CA GLY A 81 6.95 -25.50 11.48
C GLY A 81 7.88 -24.35 11.13
N CYS A 82 7.59 -23.16 11.69
CA CYS A 82 8.34 -21.92 11.49
C CYS A 82 9.86 -22.11 11.70
N ALA A 83 10.25 -23.04 12.58
CA ALA A 83 11.62 -23.33 12.97
C ALA A 83 12.54 -23.95 11.89
N ASN A 84 12.00 -24.46 10.78
CA ASN A 84 12.81 -25.05 9.68
C ASN A 84 12.84 -24.19 8.40
N ASN A 85 12.17 -23.04 8.41
CA ASN A 85 12.17 -22.09 7.29
C ASN A 85 13.37 -21.12 7.37
N VAL A 86 13.82 -20.78 8.58
CA VAL A 86 14.94 -19.85 8.83
C VAL A 86 16.28 -20.48 8.45
N GLY A 87 17.12 -19.73 7.72
CA GLY A 87 18.52 -20.09 7.46
C GLY A 87 18.76 -21.24 6.48
N ASN A 88 17.73 -21.92 5.96
CA ASN A 88 17.88 -22.94 4.93
C ASN A 88 17.35 -22.47 3.58
N PRO A 89 18.22 -22.08 2.65
CA PRO A 89 17.79 -21.55 1.36
C PRO A 89 17.04 -22.64 0.55
N THR A 90 17.31 -23.95 0.78
CA THR A 90 16.85 -25.09 -0.06
C THR A 90 15.42 -25.54 0.20
N ASN A 91 14.70 -24.92 1.14
CA ASN A 91 13.30 -25.23 1.37
C ASN A 91 12.44 -24.51 0.33
N LEU A 92 12.04 -25.23 -0.72
CA LEU A 92 11.20 -24.74 -1.82
C LEU A 92 9.70 -24.90 -1.53
N GLY A 93 9.31 -24.80 -0.25
CA GLY A 93 7.95 -25.11 0.17
C GLY A 93 6.90 -24.31 -0.59
N VAL A 94 5.69 -24.88 -0.68
CA VAL A 94 4.53 -24.22 -1.29
C VAL A 94 3.98 -23.21 -0.28
N ALA A 95 3.61 -22.02 -0.70
CA ALA A 95 2.89 -21.07 0.15
C ALA A 95 1.55 -20.69 -0.51
N PRO A 96 0.55 -20.22 0.26
CA PRO A 96 -0.71 -19.79 -0.32
C PRO A 96 -0.54 -18.62 -1.31
N GLY A 97 0.40 -17.71 -1.05
CA GLY A 97 0.62 -16.48 -1.84
C GLY A 97 1.92 -16.44 -2.64
N GLY A 98 2.50 -15.25 -2.76
CA GLY A 98 3.73 -14.96 -3.49
C GLY A 98 3.53 -14.15 -4.78
N GLY A 99 2.33 -13.64 -5.06
CA GLY A 99 2.04 -12.76 -6.19
C GLY A 99 2.70 -11.40 -6.01
N ASP A 100 2.37 -10.75 -4.89
CA ASP A 100 2.90 -9.49 -4.39
C ASP A 100 3.22 -9.66 -2.89
N ALA A 101 4.04 -8.78 -2.31
CA ALA A 101 4.36 -8.79 -0.89
C ALA A 101 4.48 -7.37 -0.32
N ASP A 102 4.13 -7.17 0.95
CA ASP A 102 4.51 -5.95 1.67
C ASP A 102 4.75 -6.25 3.16
N ILE A 103 5.53 -5.40 3.80
CA ILE A 103 5.92 -5.51 5.21
C ILE A 103 5.69 -4.19 5.93
N ALA A 104 5.30 -4.24 7.20
CA ALA A 104 5.16 -3.06 8.04
C ALA A 104 5.70 -3.30 9.44
N VAL A 105 6.29 -2.27 10.04
CA VAL A 105 6.88 -2.35 11.39
C VAL A 105 6.09 -1.50 12.37
N ASN A 106 5.59 -2.13 13.42
CA ASN A 106 4.96 -1.47 14.56
C ASN A 106 6.02 -0.73 15.39
N ALA A 107 5.62 0.32 16.11
CA ALA A 107 6.45 1.13 16.98
C ALA A 107 5.97 1.05 18.45
N PRO A 108 6.26 -0.04 19.16
CA PRO A 108 5.94 -0.15 20.59
C PRO A 108 6.81 0.81 21.41
N PHE A 109 6.30 1.24 22.58
CA PHE A 109 7.07 2.10 23.50
C PHE A 109 8.32 1.38 24.06
N LEU A 110 8.20 0.08 24.34
CA LEU A 110 9.28 -0.81 24.79
C LEU A 110 9.11 -2.19 24.15
N GLY A 111 10.21 -2.91 23.98
CA GLY A 111 10.21 -4.27 23.43
C GLY A 111 10.64 -4.31 21.97
N VAL A 112 10.49 -5.48 21.35
CA VAL A 112 10.82 -5.71 19.94
C VAL A 112 9.65 -5.20 19.09
N PRO A 113 9.91 -4.35 18.07
CA PRO A 113 8.92 -4.02 17.04
C PRO A 113 8.26 -5.26 16.44
N ASN A 114 6.93 -5.28 16.38
CA ASN A 114 6.21 -6.29 15.61
C ASN A 114 6.41 -6.04 14.10
N LEU A 115 6.66 -7.09 13.35
CA LEU A 115 6.78 -7.08 11.89
C LEU A 115 5.55 -7.76 11.31
N ALA A 116 4.65 -6.98 10.71
CA ALA A 116 3.52 -7.48 9.93
C ALA A 116 3.97 -7.82 8.51
N ILE A 117 3.42 -8.89 7.93
CA ILE A 117 3.85 -9.44 6.64
C ILE A 117 2.63 -9.91 5.87
N THR A 118 2.52 -9.50 4.60
CA THR A 118 1.46 -9.97 3.70
C THR A 118 2.02 -10.55 2.40
N SER A 119 1.27 -11.50 1.82
CA SER A 119 1.62 -12.25 0.61
C SER A 119 0.36 -12.52 -0.21
N LEU A 120 0.33 -12.12 -1.48
CA LEU A 120 -0.87 -12.16 -2.33
C LEU A 120 -1.04 -13.50 -3.05
N ALA A 121 -2.28 -14.01 -3.08
CA ALA A 121 -2.67 -15.17 -3.90
C ALA A 121 -3.70 -14.83 -4.99
N LEU A 122 -4.24 -13.60 -5.02
CA LEU A 122 -5.45 -13.15 -5.74
C LEU A 122 -6.74 -13.85 -5.26
N VAL A 123 -6.73 -15.18 -5.20
CA VAL A 123 -7.80 -16.03 -4.63
C VAL A 123 -7.17 -17.11 -3.75
N PRO A 124 -7.54 -17.22 -2.45
CA PRO A 124 -8.70 -16.61 -1.80
C PRO A 124 -8.51 -15.13 -1.38
N GLY A 125 -7.32 -14.55 -1.57
CA GLY A 125 -7.05 -13.13 -1.29
C GLY A 125 -5.62 -12.91 -0.79
N VAL A 126 -5.47 -12.09 0.26
CA VAL A 126 -4.20 -11.83 0.94
C VAL A 126 -3.95 -12.84 2.07
N THR A 127 -2.75 -13.41 2.10
CA THR A 127 -2.22 -14.16 3.25
C THR A 127 -1.47 -13.21 4.18
N ALA A 128 -1.76 -13.26 5.48
CA ALA A 128 -1.06 -12.43 6.47
C ALA A 128 -0.44 -13.24 7.61
N THR A 129 0.69 -12.78 8.11
CA THR A 129 1.38 -13.30 9.28
C THR A 129 2.16 -12.17 9.96
N HIS A 130 2.69 -12.43 11.14
CA HIS A 130 3.56 -11.46 11.80
C HIS A 130 4.70 -12.12 12.58
N SER A 131 5.68 -11.32 12.98
CA SER A 131 6.75 -11.70 13.90
C SER A 131 6.88 -10.69 15.02
N THR A 132 7.09 -11.20 16.24
CA THR A 132 7.34 -10.39 17.45
C THR A 132 8.79 -10.49 17.94
N ASP A 133 9.65 -11.16 17.17
CA ASP A 133 11.04 -11.46 17.48
C ASP A 133 11.98 -11.20 16.29
N ARG A 134 11.67 -10.18 15.49
CA ARG A 134 12.47 -9.73 14.34
C ARG A 134 12.59 -10.78 13.24
N GLY A 135 11.54 -11.50 12.93
CA GLY A 135 11.51 -12.49 11.85
C GLY A 135 12.10 -13.84 12.22
N ASP A 136 12.73 -14.00 13.39
CA ASP A 136 13.27 -15.30 13.85
C ASP A 136 12.15 -16.36 13.95
N ASN A 137 10.93 -15.96 14.30
CA ASN A 137 9.73 -16.78 14.19
C ASN A 137 8.56 -15.98 13.60
N SER A 138 7.60 -16.67 13.01
CA SER A 138 6.34 -16.06 12.55
C SER A 138 5.13 -16.81 13.11
N SER A 139 3.98 -16.13 13.21
CA SER A 139 2.72 -16.79 13.51
C SER A 139 2.33 -17.78 12.41
N VAL A 140 1.35 -18.64 12.71
CA VAL A 140 0.66 -19.39 11.66
C VAL A 140 -0.01 -18.39 10.70
N PRO A 141 0.24 -18.45 9.39
CA PRO A 141 -0.35 -17.51 8.44
C PRO A 141 -1.87 -17.68 8.35
N ASN A 142 -2.58 -16.57 8.24
CA ASN A 142 -3.98 -16.49 7.90
C ASN A 142 -4.12 -16.31 6.38
N PRO A 143 -4.58 -17.33 5.61
CA PRO A 143 -4.66 -17.24 4.16
C PRO A 143 -5.84 -16.40 3.64
N VAL A 144 -6.70 -15.90 4.53
CA VAL A 144 -7.91 -15.12 4.21
C VAL A 144 -7.93 -13.83 5.03
N ALA A 145 -6.79 -13.12 5.03
CA ALA A 145 -6.61 -11.91 5.81
C ALA A 145 -7.45 -10.75 5.26
N ALA A 146 -7.52 -10.62 3.94
CA ALA A 146 -8.48 -9.74 3.28
C ALA A 146 -9.89 -10.33 3.41
N LEU A 147 -10.84 -9.52 3.89
CA LEU A 147 -12.23 -9.97 4.10
C LEU A 147 -13.07 -10.00 2.82
N LEU A 148 -12.55 -9.46 1.72
CA LEU A 148 -13.17 -9.50 0.40
C LEU A 148 -12.24 -10.31 -0.52
N PRO A 149 -12.77 -11.19 -1.38
CA PRO A 149 -11.94 -11.98 -2.28
C PRO A 149 -11.67 -11.25 -3.61
N GLY A 150 -10.57 -11.60 -4.27
CA GLY A 150 -10.20 -11.01 -5.55
C GLY A 150 -9.39 -9.73 -5.37
N ASP A 151 -8.24 -9.88 -4.74
CA ASP A 151 -7.41 -8.75 -4.31
C ASP A 151 -6.21 -8.59 -5.24
N ASP A 152 -5.84 -7.34 -5.51
CA ASP A 152 -4.62 -6.98 -6.24
C ASP A 152 -3.89 -5.86 -5.50
N ARG A 153 -2.55 -5.84 -5.53
CA ARG A 153 -1.70 -4.74 -5.03
C ARG A 153 -1.95 -4.38 -3.57
N GLN A 154 -1.75 -5.33 -2.67
CA GLN A 154 -1.90 -5.06 -1.24
C GLN A 154 -0.74 -4.25 -0.67
N TRP A 155 -1.06 -3.25 0.13
CA TRP A 155 -0.10 -2.42 0.87
C TRP A 155 -0.45 -2.41 2.35
N GLN A 156 0.56 -2.20 3.19
CA GLN A 156 0.35 -2.06 4.62
C GLN A 156 1.27 -1.05 5.27
N ASP A 157 0.73 -0.40 6.29
CA ASP A 157 1.50 0.41 7.21
C ASP A 157 1.05 0.15 8.65
N ALA A 158 1.97 0.36 9.59
CA ALA A 158 1.79 0.00 10.99
C ALA A 158 2.15 1.15 11.91
N ILE A 159 1.44 1.24 13.03
CA ILE A 159 1.65 2.22 14.10
C ILE A 159 1.54 1.52 15.45
N ASP A 160 2.02 2.17 16.51
CA ASP A 160 1.94 1.69 17.89
C ASP A 160 2.43 0.24 18.08
N ALA A 161 1.97 -0.50 19.10
CA ALA A 161 2.45 -1.83 19.38
C ALA A 161 1.85 -2.92 18.48
N SER A 162 0.65 -2.75 17.92
CA SER A 162 -0.06 -3.82 17.22
C SER A 162 -1.06 -3.39 16.14
N THR A 163 -1.26 -2.08 15.93
CA THR A 163 -2.17 -1.60 14.89
C THR A 163 -1.52 -1.68 13.51
N VAL A 164 -2.18 -2.33 12.57
CA VAL A 164 -1.76 -2.42 11.16
C VAL A 164 -2.95 -2.12 10.28
N TYR A 165 -2.74 -1.34 9.22
CA TYR A 165 -3.73 -1.15 8.17
C TYR A 165 -3.28 -1.90 6.93
N LEU A 166 -4.19 -2.68 6.36
CA LEU A 166 -4.02 -3.38 5.09
C LEU A 166 -4.97 -2.74 4.08
N GLU A 167 -4.40 -2.31 2.98
CA GLU A 167 -5.09 -1.81 1.81
C GLU A 167 -4.99 -2.86 0.70
N TYR A 168 -6.04 -3.01 -0.10
CA TYR A 168 -5.99 -3.77 -1.35
C TYR A 168 -7.05 -3.30 -2.34
N HIS A 169 -6.79 -3.54 -3.63
CA HIS A 169 -7.71 -3.20 -4.69
C HIS A 169 -8.74 -4.32 -4.89
N ASP A 170 -10.02 -4.04 -4.67
CA ASP A 170 -11.12 -4.99 -4.91
C ASP A 170 -11.43 -5.06 -6.41
N ILE A 171 -11.19 -6.21 -7.05
CA ILE A 171 -11.46 -6.38 -8.49
C ILE A 171 -12.96 -6.39 -8.83
N THR A 172 -13.84 -6.54 -7.85
CA THR A 172 -15.30 -6.58 -8.04
C THR A 172 -15.87 -5.17 -8.13
N THR A 173 -15.54 -4.31 -7.16
CA THR A 173 -16.01 -2.92 -7.13
C THR A 173 -15.06 -1.93 -7.78
N PHE A 174 -13.80 -2.31 -7.99
CA PHE A 174 -12.69 -1.41 -8.34
C PHE A 174 -12.45 -0.29 -7.31
N ASN A 175 -13.02 -0.41 -6.11
CA ASN A 175 -12.65 0.45 -4.99
C ASN A 175 -11.36 -0.04 -4.33
N ILE A 176 -10.79 0.80 -3.48
CA ILE A 176 -9.63 0.49 -2.65
C ILE A 176 -10.15 0.26 -1.23
N GLU A 177 -10.05 -0.98 -0.79
CA GLU A 177 -10.55 -1.44 0.51
C GLU A 177 -9.44 -1.27 1.56
N VAL A 178 -9.80 -0.77 2.74
CA VAL A 178 -8.85 -0.55 3.82
C VAL A 178 -9.37 -1.19 5.10
N GLN A 179 -8.59 -2.12 5.65
CA GLN A 179 -8.92 -2.88 6.85
C GLN A 179 -7.90 -2.69 7.94
N ARG A 180 -8.35 -2.74 9.20
CA ARG A 180 -7.48 -2.59 10.37
C ARG A 180 -7.34 -3.91 11.14
N SER A 181 -6.10 -4.24 11.45
CA SER A 181 -5.70 -5.22 12.45
C SER A 181 -5.38 -4.55 13.78
N SER A 182 -5.68 -5.22 14.88
CA SER A 182 -5.24 -4.84 16.24
C SER A 182 -4.40 -5.93 16.92
N ASP A 183 -4.07 -7.00 16.20
CA ASP A 183 -3.29 -8.16 16.68
C ASP A 183 -1.90 -8.26 16.04
N GLY A 184 -1.41 -7.16 15.44
CA GLY A 184 -0.09 -7.11 14.81
C GLY A 184 -0.06 -7.58 13.36
N GLY A 185 -1.21 -7.69 12.70
CA GLY A 185 -1.31 -8.03 11.28
C GLY A 185 -1.67 -9.48 10.99
N VAL A 186 -2.25 -10.23 11.95
CA VAL A 186 -2.71 -11.61 11.73
C VAL A 186 -4.15 -11.64 11.22
N THR A 187 -5.02 -10.82 11.81
CA THR A 187 -6.42 -10.65 11.39
C THR A 187 -6.77 -9.19 11.16
N TYR A 188 -7.59 -8.90 10.15
CA TYR A 188 -7.97 -7.56 9.72
C TYR A 188 -9.47 -7.28 9.89
N VAL A 189 -10.00 -7.64 11.06
CA VAL A 189 -11.44 -7.57 11.39
C VAL A 189 -11.81 -6.40 12.30
N ASN A 190 -10.86 -5.53 12.62
CA ASN A 190 -11.05 -4.52 13.67
C ASN A 190 -11.53 -3.16 13.16
N GLY A 191 -11.48 -2.90 11.86
CA GLY A 191 -11.99 -1.68 11.25
C GLY A 191 -12.01 -1.76 9.73
N PHE A 192 -12.93 -1.03 9.11
CA PHE A 192 -13.16 -1.04 7.67
C PHE A 192 -13.43 0.37 7.14
N GLY A 193 -12.92 0.67 5.94
CA GLY A 193 -13.24 1.86 5.17
C GLY A 193 -12.91 1.67 3.68
N GLU A 194 -13.62 2.41 2.83
CA GLU A 194 -13.35 2.49 1.39
C GLU A 194 -12.64 3.80 1.08
N ALA A 195 -11.48 3.74 0.44
CA ALA A 195 -10.63 4.89 0.26
C ALA A 195 -11.13 5.85 -0.82
N ILE A 196 -11.78 5.35 -1.88
CA ILE A 196 -12.37 6.20 -2.91
C ILE A 196 -13.74 6.65 -2.44
N ASP A 197 -13.92 7.96 -2.31
CA ASP A 197 -15.19 8.55 -1.87
C ASP A 197 -16.22 8.61 -3.00
N THR A 198 -17.48 8.81 -2.62
CA THR A 198 -18.62 8.85 -3.54
C THR A 198 -18.53 9.96 -4.60
N THR A 199 -17.75 11.01 -4.36
CA THR A 199 -17.57 12.13 -5.29
C THR A 199 -16.54 11.79 -6.37
N THR A 200 -15.49 11.06 -6.00
CA THR A 200 -14.40 10.65 -6.89
C THR A 200 -14.70 9.36 -7.64
N LEU A 201 -15.43 8.43 -7.02
CA LEU A 201 -15.79 7.12 -7.58
C LEU A 201 -16.25 7.17 -9.04
N PRO A 202 -17.15 8.08 -9.47
CA PRO A 202 -17.63 8.10 -10.85
C PRO A 202 -16.53 8.38 -11.88
N ALA A 203 -15.45 9.07 -11.50
CA ALA A 203 -14.31 9.33 -12.37
C ALA A 203 -13.37 8.13 -12.47
N VAL A 204 -13.11 7.43 -11.37
CA VAL A 204 -11.99 6.47 -11.28
C VAL A 204 -12.41 4.99 -11.28
N VAL A 205 -13.68 4.70 -11.05
CA VAL A 205 -14.26 3.34 -11.16
C VAL A 205 -15.14 3.24 -12.40
N GLY A 206 -15.98 4.27 -12.64
CA GLY A 206 -16.88 4.33 -13.78
C GLY A 206 -18.10 3.40 -13.65
N ALA A 207 -19.26 3.86 -14.12
CA ALA A 207 -20.46 3.02 -14.18
C ALA A 207 -20.39 2.11 -15.42
N ALA A 208 -19.99 0.85 -15.24
CA ALA A 208 -20.31 -0.25 -16.17
C ALA A 208 -19.84 -0.11 -17.64
N VAL A 209 -18.54 0.07 -17.92
CA VAL A 209 -18.01 -0.05 -19.29
C VAL A 209 -16.69 -0.83 -19.33
N THR A 210 -16.49 -1.64 -20.38
CA THR A 210 -15.35 -2.56 -20.54
C THR A 210 -14.48 -2.21 -21.76
N PRO A 211 -13.14 -2.10 -21.65
CA PRO A 211 -12.36 -2.05 -20.41
C PRO A 211 -12.19 -0.60 -19.93
N PRO A 212 -12.49 -0.29 -18.65
CA PRO A 212 -12.17 1.00 -18.06
C PRO A 212 -10.66 1.11 -17.84
N THR A 213 -10.11 2.32 -17.75
CA THR A 213 -8.72 2.50 -17.27
C THR A 213 -8.61 2.36 -15.77
N GLY A 214 -9.71 2.63 -15.04
CA GLY A 214 -9.81 2.38 -13.60
C GLY A 214 -8.88 3.27 -12.77
N ASN A 215 -8.45 2.75 -11.63
CA ASN A 215 -7.45 3.39 -10.79
C ASN A 215 -6.22 2.49 -10.59
N VAL A 216 -5.13 3.12 -10.18
CA VAL A 216 -3.89 2.46 -9.77
C VAL A 216 -3.56 2.96 -8.38
N ALA A 217 -3.76 2.10 -7.38
CA ALA A 217 -3.45 2.39 -5.99
C ALA A 217 -1.94 2.35 -5.74
N GLY A 218 -1.44 3.27 -4.92
CA GLY A 218 -0.10 3.23 -4.34
C GLY A 218 -0.15 2.90 -2.85
N GLN A 219 0.97 3.02 -2.15
CA GLN A 219 1.04 2.70 -0.71
C GLN A 219 0.04 3.50 0.15
N THR A 220 -0.67 2.80 1.01
CA THR A 220 -1.26 3.37 2.23
C THR A 220 -0.18 3.87 3.19
N ARG A 221 -0.42 4.99 3.87
CA ARG A 221 0.51 5.59 4.84
C ARG A 221 -0.19 6.15 6.06
N ILE A 222 0.42 5.92 7.21
CA ILE A 222 -0.02 6.49 8.50
C ILE A 222 0.88 7.68 8.84
N ASP A 223 0.29 8.78 9.33
CA ASP A 223 1.06 9.81 10.00
C ASP A 223 1.59 9.30 11.34
N LYS A 224 2.91 9.15 11.46
CA LYS A 224 3.60 8.67 12.67
C LYS A 224 4.20 9.81 13.50
N SER A 225 3.95 11.06 13.12
CA SER A 225 4.44 12.26 13.79
C SER A 225 4.03 12.32 15.26
N SER A 226 4.65 13.25 15.99
CA SER A 226 4.22 13.61 17.35
C SER A 226 3.09 14.65 17.39
N CYS A 227 2.54 15.01 16.22
CA CYS A 227 1.54 16.05 16.05
C CYS A 227 0.11 15.54 16.27
N PRO A 228 -0.90 16.43 16.41
CA PRO A 228 -2.31 16.02 16.52
C PRO A 228 -2.83 15.19 15.33
N SER A 229 -2.13 15.23 14.20
CA SER A 229 -2.39 14.44 13.00
C SER A 229 -1.94 12.98 13.11
N ARG A 230 -1.15 12.59 14.13
CA ARG A 230 -0.73 11.21 14.37
C ARG A 230 -1.90 10.23 14.24
N GLY A 231 -1.72 9.20 13.44
CA GLY A 231 -2.71 8.17 13.14
C GLY A 231 -3.68 8.53 12.01
N ASN A 232 -3.62 9.74 11.44
CA ASN A 232 -4.30 10.01 10.17
C ASN A 232 -3.77 9.02 9.12
N LEU A 233 -4.68 8.55 8.27
CA LEU A 233 -4.39 7.55 7.25
C LEU A 233 -4.57 8.16 5.86
N TYR A 234 -3.64 7.85 4.96
CA TYR A 234 -3.54 8.41 3.62
C TYR A 234 -3.51 7.28 2.60
N GLN A 235 -4.36 7.37 1.59
CA GLN A 235 -4.37 6.46 0.45
C GLN A 235 -4.07 7.21 -0.83
N ILE A 236 -2.89 7.01 -1.43
CA ILE A 236 -2.56 7.63 -2.72
C ILE A 236 -3.03 6.73 -3.87
N PHE A 237 -3.59 7.33 -4.92
CA PHE A 237 -3.96 6.61 -6.14
C PHE A 237 -3.93 7.52 -7.37
N VAL A 238 -3.82 6.91 -8.55
CA VAL A 238 -3.93 7.60 -9.84
C VAL A 238 -5.17 7.11 -10.58
N GLY A 239 -5.90 8.04 -11.20
CA GLY A 239 -7.07 7.72 -12.00
C GLY A 239 -7.36 8.78 -13.09
N PRO A 240 -8.38 8.55 -13.93
CA PRO A 240 -8.92 9.54 -14.85
C PRO A 240 -9.44 10.78 -14.13
N ASP A 241 -9.39 11.94 -14.79
CA ASP A 241 -9.84 13.21 -14.19
C ASP A 241 -11.37 13.32 -14.11
N SER A 242 -12.08 12.54 -14.93
CA SER A 242 -13.53 12.54 -15.04
C SER A 242 -14.06 11.21 -15.57
N MET A 243 -15.37 10.98 -15.39
CA MET A 243 -16.06 9.82 -15.96
C MET A 243 -15.90 9.76 -17.49
N ALA A 244 -15.93 10.90 -18.17
CA ALA A 244 -15.78 10.93 -19.63
C ALA A 244 -14.40 10.43 -20.09
N GLU A 245 -13.33 10.74 -19.35
CA GLU A 245 -11.99 10.23 -19.65
C GLU A 245 -11.89 8.72 -19.41
N ASN A 246 -12.49 8.24 -18.33
CA ASN A 246 -12.51 6.81 -18.00
C ASN A 246 -13.24 6.00 -19.08
N VAL A 247 -14.44 6.44 -19.48
CA VAL A 247 -15.23 5.81 -20.55
C VAL A 247 -14.50 5.85 -21.91
N ALA A 248 -13.71 6.89 -22.16
CA ALA A 248 -12.92 7.01 -23.38
C ALA A 248 -11.67 6.12 -23.41
N GLY A 249 -11.34 5.44 -22.31
CA GLY A 249 -10.10 4.67 -22.18
C GLY A 249 -8.85 5.56 -22.17
N ALA A 250 -8.96 6.82 -21.75
CA ALA A 250 -7.85 7.76 -21.75
C ALA A 250 -6.83 7.41 -20.65
N PRO A 251 -5.51 7.60 -20.89
CA PRO A 251 -4.50 7.36 -19.87
C PRO A 251 -4.81 8.15 -18.59
N PRO A 252 -4.78 7.51 -17.40
CA PRO A 252 -5.12 8.17 -16.16
C PRO A 252 -4.07 9.24 -15.85
N ARG A 253 -4.54 10.49 -15.66
CA ARG A 253 -3.69 11.68 -15.62
C ARG A 253 -3.84 12.51 -14.34
N THR A 254 -4.58 12.00 -13.36
CA THR A 254 -4.85 12.70 -12.10
C THR A 254 -4.37 11.88 -10.93
N VAL A 255 -3.62 12.51 -10.03
CA VAL A 255 -3.16 11.96 -8.77
C VAL A 255 -4.11 12.43 -7.66
N TYR A 256 -4.59 11.49 -6.86
CA TYR A 256 -5.50 11.70 -5.75
C TYR A 256 -4.88 11.20 -4.45
N VAL A 257 -5.37 11.74 -3.34
CA VAL A 257 -5.15 11.20 -2.00
C VAL A 257 -6.49 11.11 -1.27
N GLY A 258 -6.86 9.93 -0.81
CA GLY A 258 -7.90 9.74 0.19
C GLY A 258 -7.32 10.02 1.57
N VAL A 259 -7.97 10.88 2.36
CA VAL A 259 -7.56 11.22 3.72
C VAL A 259 -8.61 10.74 4.72
N SER A 260 -8.18 9.91 5.69
CA SER A 260 -8.98 9.55 6.86
C SER A 260 -8.39 10.15 8.13
N ASN A 261 -9.14 11.07 8.74
CA ASN A 261 -8.81 11.65 10.05
C ASN A 261 -9.49 10.94 11.23
N ASP A 262 -10.33 9.94 10.93
CA ASP A 262 -11.10 9.16 11.90
C ASP A 262 -10.59 7.72 12.07
N ALA A 263 -9.78 7.19 11.15
CA ALA A 263 -9.11 5.90 11.29
C ALA A 263 -8.42 5.74 12.66
N LYS A 264 -7.79 6.82 13.15
CA LYS A 264 -7.10 6.89 14.47
C LYS A 264 -8.00 6.74 15.69
N LEU A 265 -9.33 6.83 15.53
CA LEU A 265 -10.27 6.77 16.65
C LEU A 265 -10.55 5.34 17.13
N GLY A 266 -9.99 4.30 16.48
CA GLY A 266 -10.15 2.94 16.95
C GLY A 266 -11.52 2.32 16.67
N MET A 267 -12.39 2.98 15.90
CA MET A 267 -13.74 2.47 15.56
C MET A 267 -13.70 1.34 14.53
N SER A 268 -14.78 0.54 14.43
CA SER A 268 -14.91 -0.52 13.42
C SER A 268 -15.29 -0.02 12.02
N ALA A 269 -15.56 1.28 11.88
CA ALA A 269 -15.79 1.96 10.61
C ALA A 269 -15.07 3.31 10.62
N PHE A 270 -14.54 3.72 9.47
CA PHE A 270 -13.93 5.02 9.24
C PHE A 270 -14.14 5.47 7.79
N MET A 271 -13.91 6.76 7.50
CA MET A 271 -14.18 7.36 6.18
C MET A 271 -12.94 7.98 5.59
N PHE A 272 -12.87 8.00 4.26
CA PHE A 272 -11.92 8.80 3.51
C PHE A 272 -12.62 9.97 2.82
N THR A 273 -11.88 11.07 2.66
CA THR A 273 -12.25 12.19 1.78
C THR A 273 -11.15 12.37 0.76
N ASP A 274 -11.51 12.39 -0.52
CA ASP A 274 -10.54 12.46 -1.61
C ASP A 274 -10.19 13.90 -1.95
N HIS A 275 -8.90 14.13 -2.14
CA HIS A 275 -8.35 15.39 -2.63
C HIS A 275 -7.52 15.16 -3.89
N LYS A 276 -7.71 16.02 -4.89
CA LYS A 276 -6.83 16.04 -6.07
C LYS A 276 -5.49 16.66 -5.68
N ILE A 277 -4.41 15.91 -5.84
CA ILE A 277 -3.04 16.41 -5.72
C ILE A 277 -2.70 17.23 -6.96
N PHE A 278 -2.89 16.61 -8.13
CA PHE A 278 -2.58 17.24 -9.41
C PHE A 278 -3.26 16.53 -10.58
N THR A 279 -3.73 17.32 -11.54
CA THR A 279 -4.20 16.82 -12.84
C THR A 279 -3.21 17.27 -13.93
N SER A 280 -2.54 16.32 -14.57
CA SER A 280 -1.58 16.57 -15.64
C SER A 280 -2.24 17.28 -16.84
N PRO A 281 -1.66 18.36 -17.40
CA PRO A 281 -2.23 19.04 -18.57
C PRO A 281 -2.39 18.09 -19.77
N THR A 282 -3.42 18.31 -20.60
CA THR A 282 -3.75 17.42 -21.73
C THR A 282 -2.67 17.31 -22.81
N THR A 283 -1.71 18.22 -22.83
CA THR A 283 -0.56 18.22 -23.75
C THR A 283 0.73 17.69 -23.12
N SER A 284 0.69 17.27 -21.85
CA SER A 284 1.85 16.81 -21.10
C SER A 284 2.14 15.31 -21.33
N PRO A 285 3.35 14.84 -20.98
CA PRO A 285 3.63 13.40 -20.92
C PRO A 285 2.62 12.65 -20.05
N GLY A 286 2.15 13.24 -18.94
CA GLY A 286 1.19 12.61 -18.04
C GLY A 286 -0.19 12.33 -18.66
N ALA A 287 -0.58 13.09 -19.69
CA ALA A 287 -1.78 12.81 -20.47
C ALA A 287 -1.54 11.83 -21.64
N THR A 288 -0.29 11.66 -22.06
CA THR A 288 0.10 10.77 -23.19
C THR A 288 0.42 9.37 -22.69
N PHE A 289 1.22 9.26 -21.62
CA PHE A 289 1.73 8.01 -21.06
C PHE A 289 1.03 7.63 -19.75
N GLY A 290 0.13 8.47 -19.25
CA GLY A 290 -0.43 8.34 -17.92
C GLY A 290 0.52 8.88 -16.85
N THR A 291 -0.01 9.03 -15.63
CA THR A 291 0.69 9.60 -14.47
C THR A 291 0.93 8.55 -13.36
N ALA A 292 0.59 7.28 -13.62
CA ALA A 292 0.81 6.18 -12.68
C ALA A 292 2.25 5.64 -12.76
N ASN A 293 2.64 5.09 -13.92
CA ASN A 293 3.95 4.48 -14.22
C ASN A 293 4.56 3.70 -13.03
N LEU A 294 3.68 2.92 -12.37
CA LEU A 294 3.80 1.99 -11.22
C LEU A 294 4.83 2.36 -10.15
N PHE A 295 4.49 2.85 -8.97
CA PHE A 295 3.19 3.32 -8.50
C PHE A 295 3.33 4.79 -8.05
N PRO A 296 2.24 5.56 -7.93
CA PRO A 296 2.31 6.76 -7.11
C PRO A 296 2.72 6.37 -5.68
N ALA A 297 3.51 7.20 -5.00
CA ALA A 297 3.94 6.93 -3.64
C ALA A 297 3.77 8.16 -2.74
N LEU A 298 3.58 7.92 -1.46
CA LEU A 298 3.35 8.94 -0.45
C LEU A 298 4.19 8.66 0.79
N ALA A 299 4.58 9.71 1.51
CA ALA A 299 5.23 9.64 2.81
C ALA A 299 4.77 10.80 3.71
N THR A 300 4.91 10.62 5.02
CA THR A 300 4.72 11.68 6.03
C THR A 300 6.04 11.90 6.77
N ASP A 301 6.33 13.13 7.19
CA ASP A 301 7.45 13.40 8.10
C ASP A 301 7.04 13.41 9.57
N ASP A 302 8.02 13.62 10.46
CA ASP A 302 7.81 13.61 11.92
C ASP A 302 7.00 14.81 12.44
N LEU A 303 6.59 15.71 11.54
CA LEU A 303 5.80 16.92 11.81
C LEU A 303 4.44 16.91 11.10
N GLY A 304 4.05 15.81 10.45
CA GLY A 304 2.74 15.63 9.83
C GLY A 304 2.60 16.30 8.47
N TYR A 305 3.70 16.76 7.84
CA TYR A 305 3.67 17.14 6.43
C TYR A 305 3.55 15.90 5.57
N VAL A 306 2.87 16.03 4.43
CA VAL A 306 2.59 14.91 3.52
C VAL A 306 3.27 15.18 2.18
N TYR A 307 3.90 14.16 1.61
CA TYR A 307 4.67 14.25 0.37
C TYR A 307 4.20 13.19 -0.62
N ALA A 308 3.90 13.61 -1.85
CA ALA A 308 3.48 12.73 -2.92
C ALA A 308 4.49 12.76 -4.05
N VAL A 309 4.80 11.59 -4.60
CA VAL A 309 5.61 11.42 -5.81
C VAL A 309 4.90 10.54 -6.82
N TRP A 310 5.13 10.82 -8.09
CA TRP A 310 4.56 10.04 -9.20
C TRP A 310 5.40 10.22 -10.46
N SER A 311 5.16 9.37 -11.46
CA SER A 311 5.88 9.41 -12.74
C SER A 311 4.93 9.64 -13.91
N ASP A 312 5.33 10.52 -14.82
CA ASP A 312 4.68 10.71 -16.13
C ASP A 312 5.42 9.98 -17.28
N ASN A 313 6.14 8.90 -16.92
CA ASN A 313 7.17 8.20 -17.69
C ASN A 313 8.44 9.02 -17.92
N THR A 314 8.37 10.34 -18.07
CA THR A 314 9.53 11.17 -18.44
C THR A 314 10.17 11.84 -17.22
N ASN A 315 9.35 12.22 -16.27
CA ASN A 315 9.67 13.01 -15.10
C ASN A 315 9.18 12.28 -13.86
N ILE A 316 10.01 12.33 -12.81
CA ILE A 316 9.55 12.09 -11.45
C ILE A 316 9.08 13.44 -10.92
N LEU A 317 7.81 13.51 -10.54
CA LEU A 317 7.15 14.70 -10.04
C LEU A 317 6.92 14.58 -8.55
N TYR A 318 6.94 15.71 -7.86
CA TYR A 318 6.82 15.81 -6.41
C TYR A 318 5.88 16.95 -6.03
N SER A 319 5.04 16.74 -5.02
CA SER A 319 4.29 17.80 -4.34
C SER A 319 4.23 17.54 -2.85
N SER A 320 4.01 18.60 -2.07
CA SER A 320 3.86 18.55 -0.62
C SER A 320 2.57 19.22 -0.16
N SER A 321 2.06 18.76 0.98
CA SER A 321 0.93 19.33 1.71
C SER A 321 1.37 19.71 3.12
N SER A 322 1.02 20.93 3.53
CA SER A 322 1.20 21.45 4.89
C SER A 322 -0.08 21.40 5.73
N ASP A 323 -1.16 20.87 5.16
CA ASP A 323 -2.50 20.84 5.75
C ASP A 323 -3.11 19.43 5.69
N GLN A 324 -2.30 18.43 6.06
CA GLN A 324 -2.75 17.04 6.23
C GLN A 324 -3.40 16.45 4.97
N GLY A 325 -2.88 16.78 3.78
CA GLY A 325 -3.31 16.20 2.50
C GLY A 325 -4.48 16.93 1.83
N THR A 326 -5.00 18.02 2.40
CA THR A 326 -6.15 18.76 1.85
C THR A 326 -5.78 19.67 0.67
N THR A 327 -4.67 20.38 0.73
CA THR A 327 -4.13 21.18 -0.37
C THR A 327 -2.67 20.84 -0.65
N TRP A 328 -2.24 21.10 -1.89
CA TRP A 328 -0.96 20.64 -2.41
C TRP A 328 -0.23 21.76 -3.15
N THR A 329 1.10 21.78 -3.03
CA THR A 329 1.96 22.69 -3.79
C THR A 329 1.87 22.42 -5.30
N THR A 330 2.29 23.39 -6.12
CA THR A 330 2.51 23.12 -7.55
C THR A 330 3.61 22.06 -7.70
N PRO A 331 3.40 21.01 -8.52
CA PRO A 331 4.39 19.96 -8.65
C PRO A 331 5.74 20.46 -9.18
N VAL A 332 6.83 19.92 -8.66
CA VAL A 332 8.19 20.14 -9.15
C VAL A 332 8.78 18.85 -9.70
N ARG A 333 9.71 18.97 -10.66
CA ARG A 333 10.45 17.82 -11.18
C ARG A 333 11.61 17.48 -10.24
N VAL A 334 11.70 16.21 -9.85
CA VAL A 334 12.78 15.67 -9.00
C VAL A 334 13.98 15.25 -9.85
N ASN A 335 13.76 14.55 -10.95
CA ASN A 335 14.84 14.05 -11.79
C ASN A 335 15.58 15.18 -12.53
N SER A 336 16.88 15.01 -12.67
CA SER A 336 17.86 15.99 -13.11
C SER A 336 19.05 15.32 -13.82
N GLY A 337 19.96 16.14 -14.36
CA GLY A 337 21.17 15.63 -15.02
C GLY A 337 20.88 14.69 -16.19
N ALA A 338 21.50 13.51 -16.17
CA ALA A 338 21.49 12.56 -17.29
C ALA A 338 20.11 11.94 -17.58
N THR A 339 19.18 11.98 -16.62
CA THR A 339 17.86 11.37 -16.77
C THR A 339 16.80 12.35 -17.30
N VAL A 340 17.15 13.61 -17.55
CA VAL A 340 16.21 14.61 -18.07
C VAL A 340 15.82 14.26 -19.51
N GLY A 341 14.50 14.19 -19.75
CA GLY A 341 13.93 13.84 -21.06
C GLY A 341 14.09 12.38 -21.44
N LYS A 342 14.37 11.50 -20.46
CA LYS A 342 14.52 10.04 -20.59
C LYS A 342 13.40 9.33 -19.84
N ALA A 343 13.31 8.01 -19.94
CA ALA A 343 12.33 7.27 -19.16
C ALA A 343 12.75 7.25 -17.67
N ASN A 344 11.80 7.57 -16.79
CA ASN A 344 11.92 7.60 -15.34
C ASN A 344 10.61 7.06 -14.75
N VAL A 345 10.62 5.87 -14.17
CA VAL A 345 9.43 5.15 -13.69
C VAL A 345 9.67 4.57 -12.29
N PHE A 346 8.63 4.06 -11.65
CA PHE A 346 8.72 3.42 -10.33
C PHE A 346 9.23 4.35 -9.22
N PRO A 347 8.62 5.53 -9.04
CA PRO A 347 9.00 6.39 -7.94
C PRO A 347 8.55 5.80 -6.60
N TRP A 348 9.44 5.84 -5.61
CA TRP A 348 9.16 5.55 -4.22
C TRP A 348 9.68 6.70 -3.34
N VAL A 349 9.04 6.93 -2.20
CA VAL A 349 9.39 8.03 -1.29
C VAL A 349 9.36 7.58 0.16
N ALA A 350 10.33 8.07 0.93
CA ALA A 350 10.33 8.03 2.38
C ALA A 350 10.65 9.43 2.92
N ALA A 351 10.07 9.76 4.08
CA ALA A 351 10.27 11.05 4.74
C ALA A 351 10.37 10.86 6.25
N ASP A 352 11.11 11.75 6.89
CA ASP A 352 11.24 11.87 8.34
C ASP A 352 11.66 13.31 8.70
N ALA A 353 11.93 13.56 9.98
CA ALA A 353 12.44 14.83 10.47
C ALA A 353 11.59 16.04 10.00
N ASN A 354 12.19 17.22 9.86
CA ASN A 354 11.50 18.42 9.38
C ASN A 354 11.80 18.62 7.88
N GLY A 355 10.93 18.11 7.02
CA GLY A 355 11.09 18.23 5.57
C GLY A 355 12.27 17.47 4.98
N HIS A 356 12.75 16.42 5.64
CA HIS A 356 13.71 15.50 5.05
C HIS A 356 12.96 14.44 4.22
N VAL A 357 13.27 14.39 2.92
CA VAL A 357 12.61 13.49 1.98
C VAL A 357 13.62 12.85 1.06
N VAL A 358 13.51 11.54 0.90
CA VAL A 358 14.25 10.73 -0.07
C VAL A 358 13.28 10.17 -1.10
N VAL A 359 13.58 10.39 -2.37
CA VAL A 359 12.83 9.85 -3.52
C VAL A 359 13.75 8.94 -4.32
N VAL A 360 13.30 7.75 -4.68
CA VAL A 360 14.05 6.80 -5.52
C VAL A 360 13.24 6.42 -6.74
N TRP A 361 13.89 6.09 -7.86
CA TRP A 361 13.20 5.65 -9.08
C TRP A 361 14.13 4.86 -10.02
N LEU A 362 13.54 4.20 -11.01
CA LEU A 362 14.26 3.61 -12.15
C LEU A 362 14.41 4.64 -13.26
N GLY A 363 15.63 4.90 -13.71
CA GLY A 363 15.91 5.83 -14.80
C GLY A 363 16.76 5.20 -15.89
N ASP A 364 16.43 5.49 -17.16
CA ASP A 364 17.18 5.00 -18.32
C ASP A 364 18.04 6.09 -18.99
N ASN A 365 18.73 5.69 -20.05
CA ASN A 365 19.59 6.56 -20.85
C ASN A 365 19.01 6.91 -22.23
N LEU A 366 17.78 6.50 -22.56
CA LEU A 366 17.17 6.70 -23.88
C LEU A 366 15.90 7.57 -23.79
N VAL A 367 15.57 8.26 -24.89
CA VAL A 367 14.29 8.98 -24.98
C VAL A 367 13.24 7.97 -25.44
N GLY A 368 12.14 7.84 -24.70
CA GLY A 368 11.06 6.95 -25.08
C GLY A 368 10.11 6.63 -23.93
N ASN A 369 9.09 5.84 -24.23
CA ASN A 369 8.25 5.21 -23.23
C ASN A 369 8.91 3.92 -22.72
N SER A 370 8.90 3.68 -21.41
CA SER A 370 9.50 2.50 -20.77
C SER A 370 8.98 1.18 -21.35
N ASN A 371 7.75 1.18 -21.88
CA ASN A 371 7.09 0.00 -22.45
C ASN A 371 7.34 -0.18 -23.96
N ASP A 372 7.97 0.78 -24.64
CA ASP A 372 8.12 0.74 -26.10
C ASP A 372 9.39 -0.02 -26.53
N ARG A 373 9.21 -1.30 -26.87
CA ARG A 373 10.30 -2.17 -27.35
C ARG A 373 10.94 -1.67 -28.64
N THR A 374 10.20 -0.97 -29.49
CA THR A 374 10.76 -0.48 -30.76
C THR A 374 11.81 0.61 -30.55
N VAL A 375 11.75 1.27 -29.38
CA VAL A 375 12.67 2.33 -28.99
C VAL A 375 13.74 1.83 -28.02
N LEU A 376 13.34 1.15 -26.94
CA LEU A 376 14.24 0.76 -25.85
C LEU A 376 14.95 -0.58 -26.08
N GLU A 377 14.44 -1.42 -27.00
CA GLU A 377 15.04 -2.70 -27.41
C GLU A 377 15.38 -2.71 -28.91
N LYS A 378 15.76 -1.55 -29.45
CA LYS A 378 16.09 -1.40 -30.87
C LYS A 378 17.20 -2.38 -31.32
N SER A 379 17.16 -2.77 -32.59
CA SER A 379 18.18 -3.62 -33.20
C SER A 379 19.55 -2.95 -33.20
N CYS A 380 20.52 -3.56 -32.52
CA CYS A 380 21.89 -3.05 -32.51
C CYS A 380 22.65 -3.53 -33.75
N SER A 381 23.47 -2.64 -34.34
CA SER A 381 24.24 -2.93 -35.55
C SER A 381 25.30 -4.03 -35.37
N ASP A 382 25.70 -4.30 -34.14
CA ASP A 382 26.65 -5.36 -33.78
C ASP A 382 25.97 -6.68 -33.38
N GLY A 383 24.64 -6.75 -33.46
CA GLY A 383 23.86 -7.94 -33.09
C GLY A 383 23.77 -8.19 -31.58
N THR A 384 24.22 -7.26 -30.73
CA THR A 384 24.15 -7.36 -29.26
C THR A 384 22.99 -6.55 -28.68
N ASN A 385 22.86 -6.47 -27.35
CA ASN A 385 21.91 -5.56 -26.67
C ASN A 385 22.55 -4.24 -26.18
N ARG A 386 23.77 -3.91 -26.62
CA ARG A 386 24.53 -2.75 -26.12
C ARG A 386 23.85 -1.40 -26.35
N CYS A 387 23.04 -1.31 -27.39
CA CYS A 387 22.31 -0.09 -27.75
C CYS A 387 20.91 -0.01 -27.12
N TRP A 388 20.47 -1.04 -26.39
CA TRP A 388 19.23 -1.01 -25.62
C TRP A 388 19.33 0.00 -24.48
N ALA A 389 18.16 0.41 -23.95
CA ALA A 389 18.08 1.25 -22.77
C ALA A 389 18.84 0.61 -21.61
N LYS A 390 19.55 1.42 -20.82
CA LYS A 390 20.36 0.99 -19.67
C LYS A 390 19.81 1.66 -18.42
N TRP A 391 19.29 0.84 -17.51
CA TRP A 391 18.59 1.30 -16.32
C TRP A 391 19.49 1.29 -15.09
N ASN A 392 19.33 2.30 -14.24
CA ASN A 392 19.93 2.39 -12.93
C ASN A 392 18.86 2.77 -11.90
N VAL A 393 19.13 2.46 -10.63
CA VAL A 393 18.38 3.06 -9.53
C VAL A 393 18.97 4.44 -9.25
N TYR A 394 18.11 5.46 -9.24
CA TYR A 394 18.46 6.81 -8.83
C TYR A 394 17.80 7.14 -7.49
N MET A 395 18.46 8.02 -6.74
CA MET A 395 17.97 8.58 -5.48
C MET A 395 18.08 10.10 -5.55
N ALA A 396 17.13 10.82 -4.99
CA ALA A 396 17.21 12.25 -4.76
C ALA A 396 16.82 12.57 -3.32
N GLU A 397 17.56 13.47 -2.69
CA GLU A 397 17.38 13.85 -1.29
C GLU A 397 17.17 15.37 -1.16
N THR A 398 16.25 15.78 -0.29
CA THR A 398 16.02 17.18 0.10
C THR A 398 15.82 17.27 1.61
N VAL A 399 16.22 18.39 2.20
CA VAL A 399 15.97 18.73 3.62
C VAL A 399 15.05 19.94 3.76
N THR A 400 14.40 20.33 2.66
CA THR A 400 13.44 21.43 2.59
C THR A 400 12.17 20.99 1.86
N GLY A 401 11.72 19.76 2.11
CA GLY A 401 10.66 19.08 1.36
C GLY A 401 9.34 19.85 1.29
N HIS A 402 8.96 20.57 2.35
CA HIS A 402 7.73 21.38 2.41
C HIS A 402 7.92 22.85 1.98
N ALA A 403 9.10 23.22 1.46
CA ALA A 403 9.27 24.53 0.83
C ALA A 403 8.48 24.60 -0.49
N LEU A 404 8.04 25.79 -0.90
CA LEU A 404 7.31 25.99 -2.16
C LEU A 404 8.05 25.47 -3.40
N VAL A 405 9.38 25.51 -3.38
CA VAL A 405 10.26 24.94 -4.42
C VAL A 405 11.40 24.23 -3.70
N PRO A 406 11.26 22.93 -3.38
CA PRO A 406 12.32 22.18 -2.69
C PRO A 406 13.52 21.96 -3.62
N ALA A 407 14.72 21.96 -3.05
CA ALA A 407 15.95 21.68 -3.79
C ALA A 407 16.40 20.23 -3.56
N PHE A 408 16.31 19.42 -4.61
CA PHE A 408 16.76 18.02 -4.59
C PHE A 408 18.21 17.88 -5.05
N THR A 409 18.96 17.01 -4.39
CA THR A 409 20.27 16.53 -4.86
C THR A 409 20.13 15.08 -5.32
N GLN A 410 20.41 14.81 -6.59
CA GLN A 410 20.29 13.47 -7.19
C GLN A 410 21.63 12.72 -7.22
N TYR A 411 21.55 11.41 -6.98
CA TYR A 411 22.64 10.43 -7.03
C TYR A 411 22.21 9.20 -7.83
N THR A 412 23.18 8.46 -8.36
CA THR A 412 22.96 7.08 -8.81
C THR A 412 23.19 6.17 -7.61
N ALA A 413 22.17 5.39 -7.24
CA ALA A 413 22.18 4.53 -6.06
C ALA A 413 22.69 3.12 -6.35
N SER A 414 22.45 2.60 -7.57
CA SER A 414 23.07 1.36 -8.03
C SER A 414 24.53 1.58 -8.43
N ASP A 415 25.39 0.62 -8.15
CA ASP A 415 26.82 0.64 -8.51
C ASP A 415 27.09 0.16 -9.95
N HIS A 416 26.05 -0.35 -10.62
CA HIS A 416 26.07 -0.80 -12.00
C HIS A 416 24.69 -0.65 -12.66
N ILE A 417 24.63 -0.98 -13.96
CA ILE A 417 23.38 -1.04 -14.74
C ILE A 417 22.61 -2.29 -14.33
N ILE A 418 21.44 -2.11 -13.72
CA ILE A 418 20.65 -3.20 -13.14
C ILE A 418 19.81 -3.94 -14.20
N HIS A 419 19.55 -3.30 -15.35
CA HIS A 419 18.69 -3.83 -16.39
C HIS A 419 18.97 -3.22 -17.77
N SER A 420 18.65 -3.98 -18.82
CA SER A 420 18.73 -3.56 -20.21
C SER A 420 17.47 -3.91 -21.00
N GLY A 421 16.85 -2.93 -21.67
CA GLY A 421 15.64 -3.13 -22.47
C GLY A 421 14.45 -2.32 -21.97
N THR A 422 13.22 -2.76 -22.25
CA THR A 422 12.02 -2.12 -21.72
C THR A 422 11.81 -2.40 -20.23
N VAL A 423 11.10 -1.53 -19.53
CA VAL A 423 10.56 -1.83 -18.19
C VAL A 423 9.05 -1.67 -18.26
N SER A 424 8.33 -2.77 -18.02
CA SER A 424 6.88 -2.78 -18.05
C SER A 424 6.29 -1.97 -16.90
N THR A 425 5.35 -1.07 -17.21
CA THR A 425 4.49 -0.39 -16.24
C THR A 425 3.02 -0.84 -16.37
N GLY A 426 2.77 -1.93 -17.09
CA GLY A 426 1.43 -2.37 -17.51
C GLY A 426 0.96 -3.70 -16.93
N GLY A 427 1.67 -4.27 -15.95
CA GLY A 427 1.29 -5.56 -15.37
C GLY A 427 1.47 -6.75 -16.34
N LEU A 428 0.79 -7.85 -16.04
CA LEU A 428 0.85 -9.13 -16.79
C LEU A 428 0.24 -9.09 -18.21
N GLY A 429 -0.50 -8.04 -18.56
CA GLY A 429 -1.14 -7.89 -19.88
C GLY A 429 -0.25 -7.28 -20.96
N GLY A 430 0.97 -6.84 -20.61
CA GLY A 430 1.86 -6.06 -21.47
C GLY A 430 2.83 -6.89 -22.31
N GLY A 431 3.31 -6.29 -23.40
CA GLY A 431 4.38 -6.85 -24.24
C GLY A 431 5.79 -6.47 -23.79
N ALA A 432 5.96 -5.52 -22.87
CA ALA A 432 7.25 -5.05 -22.35
C ALA A 432 7.91 -6.07 -21.39
N ASP A 433 9.22 -5.95 -21.18
CA ASP A 433 9.96 -6.82 -20.26
C ASP A 433 9.53 -6.62 -18.80
N ARG A 434 9.40 -7.73 -18.07
CA ARG A 434 8.96 -7.83 -16.67
C ARG A 434 10.02 -8.46 -15.76
N SER A 435 11.28 -8.42 -16.17
CA SER A 435 12.37 -9.05 -15.41
C SER A 435 12.67 -8.32 -14.10
N LEU A 436 12.26 -7.06 -13.98
CA LEU A 436 12.27 -6.28 -12.73
C LEU A 436 10.94 -6.31 -11.96
N ALA A 437 9.89 -6.91 -12.53
CA ALA A 437 8.52 -6.91 -12.01
C ALA A 437 7.98 -5.48 -11.72
N ASP A 438 7.11 -5.28 -10.72
CA ASP A 438 6.29 -4.05 -10.62
C ASP A 438 6.70 -3.03 -9.54
N PHE A 439 7.60 -3.35 -8.60
CA PHE A 439 8.08 -2.34 -7.63
C PHE A 439 9.43 -2.63 -6.96
N PHE A 440 9.89 -1.63 -6.19
CA PHE A 440 11.00 -1.69 -5.24
C PHE A 440 10.72 -0.69 -4.10
N GLN A 441 11.50 -0.56 -3.03
CA GLN A 441 11.15 0.39 -1.94
C GLN A 441 12.36 1.12 -1.37
N VAL A 442 12.07 2.19 -0.62
CA VAL A 442 13.03 2.94 0.18
C VAL A 442 12.50 3.11 1.60
N ALA A 443 13.37 2.94 2.59
CA ALA A 443 13.12 3.21 4.00
C ALA A 443 14.22 4.11 4.60
N LEU A 444 13.88 4.85 5.66
CA LEU A 444 14.84 5.64 6.43
C LEU A 444 15.18 4.92 7.74
N ASP A 445 16.46 4.82 8.06
CA ASP A 445 16.90 4.27 9.35
C ASP A 445 16.85 5.32 10.48
N PRO A 446 17.04 4.93 11.75
CA PRO A 446 17.05 5.89 12.86
C PRO A 446 18.21 6.90 12.83
N GLN A 447 19.11 6.83 11.86
CA GLN A 447 20.14 7.84 11.58
C GLN A 447 19.75 8.73 10.40
N HIS A 448 18.53 8.62 9.87
CA HIS A 448 18.00 9.34 8.72
C HIS A 448 18.71 9.00 7.40
N ARG A 449 19.22 7.78 7.24
CA ARG A 449 19.89 7.31 6.02
C ARG A 449 18.92 6.53 5.15
N GLY A 450 18.95 6.76 3.83
CA GLY A 450 18.18 5.97 2.87
C GLY A 450 18.67 4.53 2.76
N ASN A 451 17.76 3.57 2.87
CA ASN A 451 17.94 2.14 2.62
C ASN A 451 17.05 1.80 1.43
N ILE A 452 17.57 1.09 0.43
CA ILE A 452 16.87 0.86 -0.83
C ILE A 452 17.02 -0.61 -1.19
N SER A 453 15.90 -1.32 -1.29
CA SER A 453 15.86 -2.67 -1.86
C SER A 453 15.31 -2.62 -3.28
N PHE A 454 15.96 -3.26 -4.25
CA PHE A 454 15.56 -3.24 -5.66
C PHE A 454 15.86 -4.54 -6.42
N ALA A 455 15.08 -4.83 -7.46
CA ALA A 455 15.31 -5.97 -8.33
C ALA A 455 16.45 -5.70 -9.32
N ASP A 456 17.25 -6.72 -9.61
CA ASP A 456 18.41 -6.63 -10.48
C ASP A 456 18.55 -7.92 -11.33
N ASP A 457 18.63 -7.78 -12.66
CA ASP A 457 18.76 -8.88 -13.61
C ASP A 457 20.05 -8.82 -14.48
N HIS A 458 21.05 -8.06 -14.04
CA HIS A 458 22.28 -7.85 -14.80
C HIS A 458 23.07 -9.15 -15.08
N LEU A 459 22.92 -10.17 -14.22
CA LEU A 459 23.58 -11.48 -14.38
C LEU A 459 22.73 -12.50 -15.12
N ALA A 460 23.38 -13.29 -15.97
CA ALA A 460 22.78 -14.49 -16.54
C ALA A 460 22.50 -15.51 -15.43
N SER A 461 21.37 -16.22 -15.56
CA SER A 461 21.03 -17.30 -14.64
C SER A 461 22.07 -18.42 -14.72
N PRO A 462 22.41 -19.10 -13.60
CA PRO A 462 23.16 -20.35 -13.64
C PRO A 462 22.52 -21.43 -14.53
N LEU A 463 21.20 -21.35 -14.76
CA LEU A 463 20.46 -22.27 -15.64
C LEU A 463 20.45 -21.85 -17.11
N CYS A 464 21.08 -20.72 -17.45
CA CYS A 464 21.02 -20.13 -18.77
C CYS A 464 21.42 -21.13 -19.88
N THR A 465 22.47 -21.91 -19.69
CA THR A 465 22.95 -22.86 -20.72
C THR A 465 21.92 -23.92 -21.10
N SER A 466 21.01 -24.25 -20.17
CA SER A 466 19.92 -25.20 -20.40
C SER A 466 18.65 -24.56 -20.95
N GLN A 467 18.36 -23.31 -20.57
CA GLN A 467 17.10 -22.61 -20.90
C GLN A 467 17.22 -21.76 -22.17
N SER A 468 18.41 -21.22 -22.44
CA SER A 468 18.73 -20.39 -23.58
C SER A 468 20.11 -20.79 -24.12
N SER A 469 20.21 -22.02 -24.62
CA SER A 469 21.47 -22.60 -25.11
C SER A 469 22.08 -21.73 -26.22
N GLY A 470 23.36 -21.39 -26.06
CA GLY A 470 24.08 -20.48 -26.97
C GLY A 470 23.92 -18.99 -26.65
N HIS A 471 23.06 -18.64 -25.68
CA HIS A 471 22.68 -17.25 -25.40
C HIS A 471 23.08 -16.75 -24.01
N CYS A 472 24.16 -17.27 -23.42
CA CYS A 472 24.59 -16.93 -22.05
C CYS A 472 25.73 -15.93 -21.97
N ALA A 473 26.01 -15.22 -23.06
CA ALA A 473 26.97 -14.13 -23.05
C ALA A 473 26.38 -12.91 -22.33
N ASP A 474 27.24 -12.16 -21.64
CA ASP A 474 26.87 -10.84 -21.16
C ASP A 474 26.31 -10.01 -22.32
N ASN A 475 25.18 -9.34 -22.10
CA ASN A 475 24.52 -8.51 -23.11
C ASN A 475 23.91 -9.29 -24.31
N ASP A 476 23.69 -10.61 -24.19
CA ASP A 476 22.85 -11.35 -25.14
C ASP A 476 21.36 -11.10 -24.85
N PRO A 477 20.58 -10.61 -25.83
CA PRO A 477 19.16 -10.30 -25.67
C PRO A 477 18.27 -11.54 -25.45
N GLN A 478 18.79 -12.74 -25.72
CA GLN A 478 18.10 -14.01 -25.53
C GLN A 478 18.58 -14.75 -24.29
N SER A 479 19.47 -14.14 -23.48
CA SER A 479 19.91 -14.70 -22.21
C SER A 479 18.74 -14.93 -21.28
N PHE A 480 18.64 -16.15 -20.77
CA PHE A 480 17.83 -16.45 -19.61
C PHE A 480 18.47 -15.86 -18.35
N ARG A 481 17.87 -14.78 -17.83
CA ARG A 481 18.31 -14.02 -16.66
C ARG A 481 17.48 -14.38 -15.42
N THR A 482 18.03 -14.13 -14.25
CA THR A 482 17.32 -14.29 -12.98
C THR A 482 17.40 -12.99 -12.21
N GLY A 483 16.25 -12.37 -11.97
CA GLY A 483 16.16 -11.23 -11.08
C GLY A 483 16.47 -11.63 -9.64
N GLN A 484 17.23 -10.80 -8.94
CA GLN A 484 17.57 -10.98 -7.54
C GLN A 484 17.25 -9.72 -6.74
N PRO A 485 16.89 -9.86 -5.44
CA PRO A 485 16.76 -8.73 -4.56
C PRO A 485 18.17 -8.21 -4.25
N TYR A 486 18.37 -6.93 -4.48
CA TYR A 486 19.57 -6.17 -4.15
C TYR A 486 19.25 -5.17 -3.05
N PHE A 487 20.25 -4.81 -2.25
CA PHE A 487 20.13 -3.82 -1.18
C PHE A 487 21.30 -2.85 -1.22
N THR A 488 21.01 -1.56 -1.14
CA THR A 488 22.00 -0.50 -0.97
C THR A 488 21.53 0.46 0.12
N TYR A 489 22.47 1.13 0.79
CA TYR A 489 22.13 2.10 1.82
C TYR A 489 23.12 3.26 1.84
N GLN A 490 22.63 4.42 2.25
CA GLN A 490 23.42 5.63 2.40
C GLN A 490 24.36 5.46 3.60
N LEU A 491 25.66 5.72 3.38
CA LEU A 491 26.67 5.50 4.42
C LEU A 491 26.66 6.60 5.49
N THR A 492 26.33 7.83 5.10
CA THR A 492 26.36 9.01 5.97
C THR A 492 25.09 9.83 5.79
N PRO A 493 24.43 10.28 6.87
CA PRO A 493 23.24 11.10 6.75
C PRO A 493 23.58 12.50 6.24
N ASN A 494 22.58 13.19 5.72
CA ASN A 494 22.75 14.58 5.32
C ASN A 494 22.96 15.48 6.56
N PRO A 495 24.07 16.24 6.65
CA PRO A 495 24.38 17.03 7.84
C PRO A 495 23.46 18.23 8.05
N LYS A 496 22.53 18.51 7.10
CA LYS A 496 21.58 19.62 7.17
C LYS A 496 20.18 19.19 7.64
N ILE A 497 19.99 17.93 8.01
CA ILE A 497 18.72 17.44 8.55
C ILE A 497 18.42 18.18 9.85
N VAL A 498 17.18 18.63 9.98
CA VAL A 498 16.66 19.29 11.17
C VAL A 498 15.49 18.48 11.66
N THR A 499 15.44 18.12 12.95
CA THR A 499 14.34 17.33 13.53
C THR A 499 13.28 18.18 14.24
N ALA A 500 13.60 19.44 14.53
CA ALA A 500 12.68 20.37 15.17
C ALA A 500 11.91 21.21 14.13
N GLY A 501 10.63 21.45 14.38
CA GLY A 501 9.80 22.32 13.54
C GLY A 501 8.39 22.47 14.11
N ALA A 502 7.52 23.14 13.34
CA ALA A 502 6.12 23.24 13.66
C ALA A 502 5.35 22.10 13.00
N CYS A 503 4.31 21.61 13.66
CA CYS A 503 3.39 20.66 13.06
C CYS A 503 2.68 21.25 11.84
N ALA A 504 2.42 20.40 10.84
CA ALA A 504 1.47 20.68 9.78
C ALA A 504 0.11 21.09 10.36
N THR A 505 -0.56 22.02 9.68
CA THR A 505 -1.80 22.61 10.17
C THR A 505 -2.97 21.65 9.99
N THR A 506 -3.86 21.58 10.97
CA THR A 506 -5.15 20.92 10.76
C THR A 506 -6.04 21.83 9.91
N PRO A 507 -6.62 21.33 8.80
CA PRO A 507 -7.58 22.09 8.01
C PRO A 507 -8.77 22.57 8.88
N PRO A 508 -9.20 23.83 8.75
CA PRO A 508 -10.39 24.30 9.44
C PRO A 508 -11.62 23.59 8.87
N GLN A 509 -12.56 23.19 9.74
CA GLN A 509 -13.85 22.68 9.29
C GLN A 509 -14.77 23.85 8.89
N PRO A 510 -15.60 23.69 7.84
CA PRO A 510 -16.55 24.73 7.45
C PRO A 510 -17.65 24.92 8.51
N PRO A 511 -18.19 26.13 8.71
CA PRO A 511 -19.28 26.36 9.67
C PRO A 511 -20.52 25.51 9.39
N GLY A 512 -21.17 25.01 10.47
CA GLY A 512 -22.33 24.12 10.36
C GLY A 512 -21.96 22.71 9.89
N PHE A 513 -20.68 22.35 10.04
CA PHE A 513 -20.21 20.98 9.94
C PHE A 513 -20.62 20.23 11.20
N GLU A 514 -21.37 19.14 11.00
CA GLU A 514 -21.77 18.21 12.04
C GLU A 514 -21.29 16.81 11.64
N LYS A 515 -20.67 16.13 12.59
CA LYS A 515 -20.18 14.75 12.44
C LYS A 515 -20.66 13.92 13.61
N ILE A 516 -21.08 12.69 13.35
CA ILE A 516 -21.38 11.69 14.36
C ILE A 516 -20.36 10.56 14.26
N THR A 517 -19.87 10.11 15.40
CA THR A 517 -18.97 8.95 15.52
C THR A 517 -19.50 8.05 16.61
N GLY A 518 -19.35 6.74 16.48
CA GLY A 518 -19.69 5.86 17.58
C GLY A 518 -19.42 4.40 17.31
N GLY A 519 -19.62 3.60 18.34
CA GLY A 519 -19.57 2.16 18.23
C GLY A 519 -20.00 1.51 19.54
N GLY A 520 -19.92 0.18 19.56
CA GLY A 520 -20.29 -0.62 20.71
C GLY A 520 -21.27 -1.71 20.32
N HIS A 521 -22.10 -2.08 21.27
CA HIS A 521 -23.05 -3.17 21.13
C HIS A 521 -24.47 -2.73 21.49
N ILE A 522 -25.44 -3.33 20.81
CA ILE A 522 -26.86 -3.32 21.19
C ILE A 522 -27.33 -4.77 21.39
N PRO A 523 -28.44 -4.99 22.13
CA PRO A 523 -29.06 -6.32 22.18
C PRO A 523 -29.42 -6.82 20.77
N SER A 524 -29.17 -8.10 20.51
CA SER A 524 -29.65 -8.78 19.31
C SER A 524 -31.11 -9.23 19.46
N GLY A 525 -31.74 -9.63 18.35
CA GLY A 525 -33.04 -10.30 18.37
C GLY A 525 -33.04 -11.64 19.14
N GLN A 526 -31.87 -12.28 19.29
CA GLN A 526 -31.71 -13.45 20.14
C GLN A 526 -31.33 -13.07 21.58
N PRO A 527 -32.08 -13.52 22.60
CA PRO A 527 -31.77 -13.22 23.99
C PRO A 527 -30.37 -13.67 24.40
N GLY A 528 -29.60 -12.74 24.99
CA GLY A 528 -28.24 -13.01 25.45
C GLY A 528 -27.16 -12.87 24.38
N VAL A 529 -27.54 -12.57 23.13
CA VAL A 529 -26.63 -12.22 22.04
C VAL A 529 -26.65 -10.70 21.85
N THR A 530 -25.52 -10.13 21.44
CA THR A 530 -25.39 -8.71 21.12
C THR A 530 -24.96 -8.53 19.69
N ALA A 531 -25.44 -7.46 19.05
CA ALA A 531 -24.96 -7.01 17.76
C ALA A 531 -23.92 -5.91 17.95
N LYS A 532 -22.81 -6.00 17.24
CA LYS A 532 -21.71 -5.03 17.26
C LYS A 532 -21.91 -4.01 16.14
N PHE A 533 -21.61 -2.75 16.41
CA PHE A 533 -21.61 -1.71 15.39
C PHE A 533 -20.46 -0.72 15.56
N GLY A 534 -20.13 -0.04 14.47
CA GLY A 534 -19.35 1.18 14.45
C GLY A 534 -19.81 2.06 13.30
N LEU A 535 -19.83 3.36 13.54
CA LEU A 535 -20.36 4.33 12.59
C LEU A 535 -19.57 5.62 12.59
N VAL A 536 -19.53 6.23 11.41
CA VAL A 536 -19.14 7.62 11.22
C VAL A 536 -20.01 8.23 10.14
N ALA A 537 -20.56 9.43 10.34
CA ALA A 537 -21.26 10.16 9.29
C ALA A 537 -21.12 11.68 9.45
N GLN A 538 -21.17 12.42 8.34
CA GLN A 538 -21.08 13.88 8.33
C GLN A 538 -22.06 14.54 7.33
N ASN A 539 -22.55 15.74 7.65
CA ASN A 539 -23.56 16.44 6.84
C ASN A 539 -23.00 17.29 5.69
N LYS A 540 -21.80 17.85 5.82
CA LYS A 540 -21.13 18.63 4.77
C LYS A 540 -20.22 17.70 3.99
N GLN A 541 -20.28 17.80 2.66
CA GLN A 541 -19.71 16.78 1.77
C GLN A 541 -20.16 15.39 2.27
N PRO A 542 -21.48 15.09 2.14
CA PRO A 542 -22.10 13.98 2.84
C PRO A 542 -21.32 12.69 2.64
N ASN A 543 -20.93 12.09 3.75
CA ASN A 543 -20.19 10.85 3.79
C ASN A 543 -20.64 10.05 5.02
N ALA A 544 -20.68 8.73 4.89
CA ALA A 544 -21.10 7.84 5.96
C ALA A 544 -20.46 6.45 5.79
N SER A 545 -19.85 5.95 6.86
CA SER A 545 -19.29 4.61 6.95
C SER A 545 -19.94 3.86 8.12
N LEU A 546 -20.28 2.60 7.88
CA LEU A 546 -20.96 1.72 8.81
C LEU A 546 -20.33 0.33 8.75
N SER A 547 -20.10 -0.26 9.93
CA SER A 547 -19.86 -1.69 10.11
C SER A 547 -20.84 -2.20 11.15
N TYR A 548 -21.56 -3.26 10.85
CA TYR A 548 -22.55 -3.88 11.72
C TYR A 548 -22.50 -5.40 11.61
N HIS A 549 -22.46 -6.09 12.75
CA HIS A 549 -22.44 -7.55 12.80
C HIS A 549 -23.44 -8.06 13.84
N ASP A 550 -24.31 -8.99 13.46
CA ASP A 550 -25.29 -9.61 14.36
C ASP A 550 -25.36 -11.13 14.15
N ASP A 551 -24.73 -11.89 15.05
CA ASP A 551 -24.80 -13.36 15.09
C ASP A 551 -26.19 -13.89 15.46
N GLY A 552 -27.01 -13.08 16.15
CA GLY A 552 -28.34 -13.44 16.60
C GLY A 552 -29.46 -13.04 15.62
N ALA A 553 -29.11 -12.56 14.42
CA ALA A 553 -30.08 -12.12 13.44
C ALA A 553 -31.04 -13.26 13.01
N PRO A 554 -32.36 -12.99 12.87
CA PRO A 554 -33.30 -13.97 12.37
C PRO A 554 -32.95 -14.42 10.95
N GLY A 555 -32.71 -15.72 10.76
CA GLY A 555 -32.30 -16.28 9.47
C GLY A 555 -30.80 -16.57 9.34
N GLY A 556 -30.00 -16.26 10.36
CA GLY A 556 -28.56 -16.52 10.42
C GLY A 556 -27.76 -15.23 10.62
N PRO A 557 -26.45 -15.33 10.93
CA PRO A 557 -25.59 -14.17 11.11
C PRO A 557 -25.61 -13.24 9.90
N ILE A 558 -25.58 -11.94 10.16
CA ILE A 558 -25.43 -10.92 9.13
C ILE A 558 -24.23 -10.03 9.46
N ASP A 559 -23.49 -9.71 8.41
CA ASP A 559 -22.44 -8.71 8.40
C ASP A 559 -22.83 -7.64 7.38
N VAL A 560 -22.80 -6.37 7.78
CA VAL A 560 -23.23 -5.24 6.97
C VAL A 560 -22.14 -4.18 6.98
N HIS A 561 -21.66 -3.83 5.79
CA HIS A 561 -20.70 -2.77 5.56
C HIS A 561 -21.28 -1.73 4.60
N SER A 562 -21.07 -0.45 4.88
CA SER A 562 -21.38 0.62 3.91
C SER A 562 -20.56 0.47 2.62
N SER A 563 -21.11 0.96 1.51
CA SER A 563 -20.47 0.99 0.19
C SER A 563 -20.59 2.40 -0.39
N ASN A 564 -19.49 2.97 -0.90
CA ASN A 564 -19.41 4.32 -1.44
C ASN A 564 -19.95 4.42 -2.88
N THR A 565 -20.97 3.65 -3.24
CA THR A 565 -21.54 3.63 -4.61
C THR A 565 -22.47 4.79 -4.91
N SER A 566 -23.00 5.45 -3.89
CA SER A 566 -23.80 6.67 -4.03
C SER A 566 -23.62 7.59 -2.82
N VAL A 567 -23.83 8.90 -3.04
CA VAL A 567 -23.73 9.91 -1.98
C VAL A 567 -24.79 9.63 -0.90
N PRO A 568 -24.41 9.43 0.37
CA PRO A 568 -25.35 9.16 1.43
C PRO A 568 -26.16 10.40 1.80
N THR A 569 -27.33 10.20 2.39
CA THR A 569 -28.08 11.29 3.05
C THR A 569 -27.73 11.28 4.53
N VAL A 570 -27.35 12.43 5.09
CA VAL A 570 -27.03 12.58 6.52
C VAL A 570 -27.76 13.81 7.05
N THR A 571 -28.55 13.63 8.10
CA THR A 571 -29.31 14.71 8.74
C THR A 571 -29.14 14.66 10.25
N PHE A 572 -29.09 15.84 10.88
CA PHE A 572 -28.97 16.00 12.32
C PHE A 572 -30.23 16.69 12.86
N SER A 573 -30.69 16.24 14.03
CA SER A 573 -31.84 16.80 14.73
C SER A 573 -31.58 16.73 16.24
N GLY A 574 -31.19 17.85 16.83
CA GLY A 574 -30.83 17.91 18.24
C GLY A 574 -29.60 17.04 18.51
N ASN A 575 -29.76 16.03 19.37
CA ASN A 575 -28.71 15.09 19.74
C ASN A 575 -28.78 13.76 18.95
N CYS A 576 -29.51 13.75 17.84
CA CYS A 576 -29.65 12.57 16.99
C CYS A 576 -29.18 12.85 15.56
N ALA A 577 -28.74 11.81 14.86
CA ALA A 577 -28.48 11.81 13.44
C ALA A 577 -29.20 10.62 12.76
N GLU A 578 -29.78 10.88 11.59
CA GLU A 578 -30.28 9.87 10.68
C GLU A 578 -29.39 9.88 9.43
N PHE A 579 -28.90 8.71 9.01
CA PHE A 579 -28.17 8.58 7.75
C PHE A 579 -28.49 7.31 6.99
N LYS A 580 -28.44 7.41 5.66
CA LYS A 580 -28.80 6.34 4.72
C LYS A 580 -27.77 6.25 3.60
N GLY A 581 -27.39 5.03 3.23
CA GLY A 581 -26.45 4.76 2.14
C GLY A 581 -26.61 3.36 1.55
N ASP A 582 -25.77 3.05 0.57
CA ASP A 582 -25.65 1.72 -0.02
C ASP A 582 -24.82 0.82 0.90
N ALA A 583 -25.07 -0.50 0.84
CA ALA A 583 -24.44 -1.48 1.70
C ALA A 583 -24.07 -2.77 0.94
N LYS A 584 -23.05 -3.44 1.47
CA LYS A 584 -22.76 -4.86 1.27
C LYS A 584 -23.35 -5.63 2.45
N VAL A 585 -24.09 -6.71 2.20
CA VAL A 585 -24.54 -7.65 3.23
C VAL A 585 -23.89 -8.99 2.98
N ASN A 586 -23.13 -9.50 3.95
CA ASN A 586 -22.31 -10.71 3.80
C ASN A 586 -21.48 -10.65 2.50
N GLN A 587 -20.80 -9.51 2.31
CA GLN A 587 -19.96 -9.18 1.14
C GLN A 587 -20.72 -9.02 -0.19
N GLN A 588 -22.05 -9.15 -0.22
CA GLN A 588 -22.85 -8.98 -1.44
C GLN A 588 -23.39 -7.56 -1.56
N LEU A 589 -23.16 -6.91 -2.70
CA LEU A 589 -23.72 -5.59 -3.03
C LEU A 589 -25.24 -5.65 -3.29
N GLY A 590 -25.86 -4.47 -3.37
CA GLY A 590 -27.26 -4.30 -3.77
C GLY A 590 -28.22 -4.06 -2.62
N TYR A 591 -27.70 -3.78 -1.42
CA TYR A 591 -28.48 -3.46 -0.23
C TYR A 591 -28.36 -1.97 0.10
N THR A 592 -29.27 -1.49 0.92
CA THR A 592 -29.24 -0.14 1.49
C THR A 592 -29.45 -0.22 3.00
N TYR A 593 -28.82 0.68 3.74
CA TYR A 593 -28.99 0.80 5.18
C TYR A 593 -29.55 2.18 5.53
N THR A 594 -30.33 2.24 6.61
CA THR A 594 -30.69 3.46 7.33
C THR A 594 -30.28 3.27 8.79
N VAL A 595 -29.61 4.26 9.36
CA VAL A 595 -29.21 4.30 10.77
C VAL A 595 -29.84 5.51 11.44
N ASP A 596 -30.38 5.27 12.64
CA ASP A 596 -30.83 6.28 13.59
C ASP A 596 -29.97 6.18 14.85
N ALA A 597 -29.19 7.23 15.15
CA ALA A 597 -28.27 7.23 16.29
C ALA A 597 -28.46 8.50 17.14
N CYS A 598 -28.50 8.35 18.47
CA CYS A 598 -28.62 9.49 19.39
C CYS A 598 -27.57 9.42 20.50
N ASP A 599 -26.91 10.56 20.70
CA ASP A 599 -25.95 10.87 21.75
C ASP A 599 -26.70 11.45 22.97
N ASN A 600 -27.06 10.60 23.92
CA ASN A 600 -27.97 10.98 25.02
C ASN A 600 -27.24 11.34 26.31
N SER A 601 -26.01 10.85 26.52
CA SER A 601 -25.20 11.20 27.69
C SER A 601 -23.75 10.73 27.60
N GLU A 602 -22.88 11.33 28.40
CA GLU A 602 -21.51 10.86 28.62
C GLU A 602 -21.32 10.34 30.06
N PRO A 603 -21.05 9.04 30.28
CA PRO A 603 -20.88 7.98 29.29
C PRO A 603 -22.22 7.47 28.70
N GLY A 604 -22.17 7.04 27.45
CA GLY A 604 -23.33 6.66 26.63
C GLY A 604 -23.92 5.29 26.92
N THR A 605 -23.18 4.44 27.63
CA THR A 605 -23.63 3.10 28.01
C THR A 605 -24.96 3.15 28.77
N GLY A 606 -25.98 2.45 28.27
CA GLY A 606 -27.32 2.41 28.83
C GLY A 606 -28.19 3.65 28.57
N GLN A 607 -27.70 4.61 27.79
CA GLN A 607 -28.40 5.87 27.50
C GLN A 607 -28.45 6.18 26.01
N ASP A 608 -27.32 6.15 25.31
CA ASP A 608 -27.23 6.32 23.86
C ASP A 608 -28.04 5.23 23.16
N THR A 609 -28.58 5.58 21.99
CA THR A 609 -29.42 4.69 21.21
C THR A 609 -28.88 4.54 19.80
N PHE A 610 -28.96 3.31 19.29
CA PHE A 610 -28.64 2.98 17.91
C PHE A 610 -29.77 2.14 17.33
N GLY A 611 -30.18 2.46 16.11
CA GLY A 611 -31.13 1.72 15.30
C GLY A 611 -30.59 1.54 13.89
N ILE A 612 -30.86 0.39 13.29
CA ILE A 612 -30.50 0.07 11.91
C ILE A 612 -31.68 -0.60 11.21
N THR A 613 -31.90 -0.22 9.96
CA THR A 613 -32.75 -0.94 9.00
C THR A 613 -31.93 -1.23 7.75
N VAL A 614 -31.95 -2.48 7.28
CA VAL A 614 -31.27 -2.91 6.06
C VAL A 614 -32.29 -3.50 5.11
N SER A 615 -32.27 -3.09 3.85
CA SER A 615 -33.20 -3.56 2.83
C SER A 615 -32.50 -3.81 1.50
N GLY A 616 -32.95 -4.84 0.78
CA GLY A 616 -32.41 -5.24 -0.51
C GLY A 616 -33.28 -6.30 -1.20
N PRO A 617 -32.80 -6.90 -2.30
CA PRO A 617 -33.54 -7.92 -3.04
C PRO A 617 -33.98 -9.09 -2.16
N ASN A 618 -35.29 -9.18 -1.89
CA ASN A 618 -35.91 -10.18 -1.02
C ASN A 618 -35.32 -10.23 0.41
N PHE A 619 -34.75 -9.13 0.88
CA PHE A 619 -34.11 -9.05 2.19
C PHE A 619 -34.59 -7.82 2.95
N PHE A 620 -34.92 -8.04 4.22
CA PHE A 620 -35.26 -6.98 5.17
C PHE A 620 -34.77 -7.39 6.55
N TYR A 621 -34.05 -6.49 7.22
CA TYR A 621 -33.59 -6.66 8.58
C TYR A 621 -33.73 -5.33 9.32
N ASN A 622 -34.10 -5.39 10.60
CA ASN A 622 -34.00 -4.23 11.48
C ASN A 622 -33.61 -4.65 12.90
N ASN A 623 -32.94 -3.75 13.60
CA ASN A 623 -32.64 -3.89 15.02
C ASN A 623 -32.45 -2.50 15.64
N SER A 624 -32.75 -2.35 16.91
CA SER A 624 -32.52 -1.11 17.65
C SER A 624 -32.43 -1.38 19.14
N GLY A 625 -31.67 -0.53 19.84
CA GLY A 625 -31.54 -0.66 21.28
C GLY A 625 -30.73 0.46 21.89
N LYS A 626 -30.64 0.40 23.22
CA LYS A 626 -29.66 1.18 23.96
C LYS A 626 -28.30 0.50 23.91
N LEU A 627 -27.23 1.30 23.93
CA LEU A 627 -25.87 0.79 23.98
C LEU A 627 -25.65 -0.04 25.26
N THR A 628 -25.09 -1.23 25.12
CA THR A 628 -24.65 -2.06 26.26
C THR A 628 -23.23 -1.76 26.70
N ASP A 629 -22.45 -1.12 25.84
CA ASP A 629 -21.10 -0.60 26.10
C ASP A 629 -20.77 0.57 25.15
N ALA A 630 -19.58 1.17 25.30
CA ALA A 630 -19.06 2.26 24.47
C ALA A 630 -19.96 3.52 24.42
N ASN A 631 -19.91 4.28 23.31
CA ASN A 631 -20.43 5.64 23.20
C ASN A 631 -20.75 6.03 21.75
N ILE A 632 -21.72 6.93 21.58
CA ILE A 632 -21.96 7.72 20.36
C ILE A 632 -21.65 9.18 20.69
N GLN A 633 -21.05 9.93 19.77
CA GLN A 633 -20.71 11.34 19.97
C GLN A 633 -21.09 12.17 18.75
N ILE A 634 -21.76 13.29 18.97
CA ILE A 634 -21.96 14.34 17.96
C ILE A 634 -20.95 15.47 18.16
N HIS A 635 -20.23 15.79 17.09
CA HIS A 635 -19.23 16.84 17.02
C HIS A 635 -19.80 17.99 16.18
N THR A 636 -19.82 19.21 16.73
CA THR A 636 -20.32 20.40 16.05
C THR A 636 -19.25 21.50 15.98
N GLN A 637 -19.20 22.25 14.87
CA GLN A 637 -18.37 23.46 14.72
C GLN A 637 -19.15 24.67 14.19
#